data_AF-A0A0K9GPR8-F1
#
_entry.id   AF-A0A0K9GPR8-F1
#
_cell.length_a   1.000
_cell.length_b   1.000
_cell.length_c   1.000
_cell.angle_alpha   90.00
_cell.angle_beta   90.00
_cell.angle_gamma   90.00
#
_symmetry.space_group_name_H-M   'P 1'
#
loop_
_entity.id
_entity.type
_entity.pdbx_description
1 polymer ?
#
loop_
_entity_poly.entity_id
_entity_poly.type
_entity_poly.pdbx_seq_one_letter_code
_entity_poly.pdbx_strand_id
1 'polypeptide(L)'
;MIPIMSQFINRIFKDRIKKIVIIQFILLIPLLIMAVYSFPTNSINYLYNGLFQIIFALINILNSVEQFILKKKGLSISFFILGILFVYLSIKSYNLYLLSK
;
A
#
# COMPACT_ATOMS: atom_id res chain seq x y z
N MET A 1 36.43 8.58 8.20
CA MET A 1 36.60 7.37 7.37
C MET A 1 35.47 6.42 7.73
N ILE A 2 34.48 6.24 6.85
CA ILE A 2 33.37 5.31 7.12
C ILE A 2 33.92 3.88 6.97
N PRO A 3 33.73 2.97 7.94
CA PRO A 3 34.27 1.63 7.84
C PRO A 3 33.64 0.90 6.63
N ILE A 4 34.44 0.14 5.89
CA ILE A 4 34.04 -0.61 4.69
C ILE A 4 32.74 -1.42 4.94
N MET A 5 32.58 -1.96 6.15
CA MET A 5 31.39 -2.69 6.58
C MET A 5 30.10 -1.83 6.59
N SER A 6 30.19 -0.56 6.97
CA SER A 6 29.06 0.38 6.92
C SER A 6 28.63 0.68 5.48
N GLN A 7 29.57 0.71 4.53
CA GLN A 7 29.29 0.97 3.12
C GLN A 7 28.57 -0.23 2.46
N PHE A 8 28.97 -1.45 2.80
CA PHE A 8 28.30 -2.68 2.35
C PHE A 8 26.87 -2.80 2.87
N ILE A 9 26.67 -2.55 4.17
CA ILE A 9 25.34 -2.57 4.79
C ILE A 9 24.42 -1.57 4.08
N ASN A 10 24.89 -0.35 3.86
CA ASN A 10 24.10 0.69 3.17
C ASN A 10 23.72 0.30 1.73
N ARG A 11 24.60 -0.37 0.99
CA ARG A 11 24.28 -0.87 -0.37
C ARG A 11 23.18 -1.93 -0.33
N ILE A 12 23.29 -2.93 0.54
CA ILE A 12 22.31 -4.01 0.66
C ILE A 12 20.93 -3.47 1.05
N PHE A 13 20.87 -2.53 2.00
CA PHE A 13 19.62 -1.87 2.38
C PHE A 13 19.01 -1.08 1.23
N LYS A 14 19.84 -0.34 0.47
CA LYS A 14 19.40 0.46 -0.68
C LYS A 14 18.81 -0.43 -1.79
N ASP A 15 19.41 -1.57 -2.07
CA ASP A 15 18.91 -2.52 -3.08
C ASP A 15 17.59 -3.17 -2.65
N ARG A 16 17.41 -3.48 -1.36
CA ARG A 16 16.14 -4.00 -0.83
C ARG A 16 15.01 -2.98 -0.90
N ILE A 17 15.28 -1.73 -0.50
CA ILE A 17 14.31 -0.62 -0.61
C ILE A 17 13.90 -0.41 -2.06
N LYS A 18 14.86 -0.45 -2.99
CA LYS A 18 14.58 -0.30 -4.43
C LYS A 18 13.57 -1.34 -4.93
N LYS A 19 13.66 -2.59 -4.48
CA LYS A 19 12.68 -3.64 -4.83
C LYS A 19 11.29 -3.36 -4.28
N ILE A 20 11.18 -2.88 -3.04
CA ILE A 20 9.90 -2.52 -2.41
C ILE A 20 9.22 -1.40 -3.21
N VAL A 21 9.97 -0.35 -3.56
CA VAL A 21 9.46 0.79 -4.34
C VAL A 21 9.01 0.36 -5.74
N ILE A 22 9.73 -0.56 -6.39
CA ILE A 22 9.30 -1.11 -7.69
C ILE A 22 7.96 -1.84 -7.56
N ILE A 23 7.77 -2.65 -6.53
CA ILE A 23 6.50 -3.35 -6.28
C ILE A 23 5.36 -2.35 -6.04
N GLN A 24 5.59 -1.31 -5.22
CA GLN A 24 4.61 -0.24 -5.00
C GLN A 24 4.23 0.45 -6.32
N PHE A 25 5.20 0.71 -7.19
CA PHE A 25 4.97 1.36 -8.49
C PHE A 25 4.15 0.47 -9.42
N ILE A 26 4.43 -0.84 -9.45
CA ILE A 26 3.64 -1.82 -10.20
C ILE A 26 2.19 -1.88 -9.67
N LEU A 27 1.99 -1.82 -8.36
CA LEU A 27 0.67 -1.80 -7.72
C LEU A 27 -0.12 -0.51 -7.97
N LEU A 28 0.56 0.58 -8.32
CA LEU A 28 -0.06 1.87 -8.61
C LEU A 28 -0.87 1.85 -9.91
N ILE A 29 -0.46 1.05 -10.89
CA ILE A 29 -1.17 0.87 -12.16
C ILE A 29 -2.57 0.26 -11.94
N PRO A 30 -2.72 -0.93 -11.33
CA PRO A 30 -4.05 -1.49 -11.06
C PRO A 30 -4.83 -0.63 -10.06
N LEU A 31 -4.17 0.05 -9.11
CA LEU A 31 -4.86 1.00 -8.22
C LEU A 31 -5.60 2.09 -9.01
N LEU A 32 -4.94 2.72 -9.99
CA LEU A 32 -5.54 3.78 -10.81
C LEU A 32 -6.70 3.25 -11.66
N ILE A 33 -6.53 2.06 -12.25
CA ILE A 33 -7.60 1.40 -13.02
C ILE A 33 -8.82 1.16 -12.13
N MET A 34 -8.62 0.56 -10.95
CA MET A 34 -9.71 0.30 -10.00
C MET A 34 -10.36 1.59 -9.49
N ALA A 35 -9.59 2.66 -9.31
CA ALA A 35 -10.13 3.96 -8.89
C ALA A 35 -11.14 4.49 -9.92
N VAL A 36 -10.84 4.42 -11.22
CA VAL A 36 -11.77 4.82 -12.29
C VAL A 36 -13.07 4.01 -12.25
N TYR A 37 -12.97 2.70 -12.05
CA TYR A 37 -14.14 1.83 -11.98
C TYR A 37 -14.91 1.89 -10.65
N SER A 38 -14.30 2.45 -9.60
CA SER A 38 -14.92 2.57 -8.27
C SER A 38 -15.93 3.72 -8.19
N PHE A 39 -15.73 4.77 -9.01
CA PHE A 39 -16.58 5.97 -9.03
C PHE A 39 -17.33 6.17 -10.36
N PRO A 40 -18.20 5.23 -10.79
CA PRO A 40 -19.14 5.52 -11.87
C PRO A 40 -20.08 6.66 -11.46
N THR A 41 -20.52 7.46 -12.44
CA THR A 41 -21.28 8.71 -12.24
C THR A 41 -22.56 8.57 -11.42
N ASN A 42 -23.14 7.38 -11.31
CA ASN A 42 -24.47 7.18 -10.74
C ASN A 42 -24.48 6.40 -9.42
N SER A 43 -23.49 5.54 -9.17
CA SER A 43 -23.42 4.72 -7.95
C SER A 43 -22.02 4.16 -7.75
N ILE A 44 -21.62 3.98 -6.49
CA ILE A 44 -20.34 3.36 -6.15
C ILE A 44 -20.40 1.89 -6.52
N ASN A 45 -19.44 1.43 -7.32
CA ASN A 45 -19.29 -0.01 -7.55
C ASN A 45 -18.52 -0.62 -6.37
N TYR A 46 -19.26 -1.25 -5.45
CA TYR A 46 -18.71 -1.80 -4.21
C TYR A 46 -17.62 -2.87 -4.42
N LEU A 47 -17.66 -3.62 -5.52
CA LEU A 47 -16.63 -4.61 -5.84
C LEU A 47 -15.32 -3.93 -6.23
N TYR A 48 -15.36 -2.98 -7.18
CA TYR A 48 -14.16 -2.24 -7.58
C TYR A 48 -13.63 -1.36 -6.45
N ASN A 49 -14.51 -0.78 -5.62
CA ASN A 49 -14.13 -0.01 -4.44
C ASN A 49 -13.41 -0.88 -3.40
N GLY A 50 -13.89 -2.12 -3.16
CA GLY A 50 -13.22 -3.08 -2.29
C GLY A 50 -11.84 -3.49 -2.81
N LEU A 51 -11.71 -3.69 -4.13
CA LEU A 51 -10.43 -4.00 -4.80
C LEU A 51 -9.46 -2.81 -4.77
N PHE A 52 -9.95 -1.59 -4.97
CA PHE A 52 -9.17 -0.37 -4.81
C PHE A 52 -8.62 -0.25 -3.38
N GLN A 53 -9.48 -0.43 -2.38
CA GLN A 53 -9.11 -0.30 -0.96
C GLN A 53 -8.08 -1.35 -0.53
N ILE A 54 -8.16 -2.60 -1.01
CA ILE A 54 -7.18 -3.64 -0.64
C ILE A 54 -5.81 -3.40 -1.29
N ILE A 55 -5.76 -2.93 -2.54
CA ILE A 55 -4.50 -2.56 -3.20
C ILE A 55 -3.89 -1.35 -2.48
N PHE A 56 -4.71 -0.37 -2.12
CA PHE A 56 -4.25 0.80 -1.35
C PHE A 56 -3.70 0.39 0.03
N ALA A 57 -4.35 -0.55 0.71
CA ALA A 57 -3.87 -1.10 1.98
C ALA A 57 -2.49 -1.77 1.82
N LEU A 58 -2.31 -2.59 0.78
CA LEU A 58 -1.04 -3.26 0.47
C LEU A 58 0.09 -2.24 0.25
N ILE A 59 -0.14 -1.18 -0.53
CA ILE A 59 0.83 -0.11 -0.74
C ILE A 59 1.21 0.56 0.59
N ASN A 60 0.24 0.85 1.45
CA ASN A 60 0.50 1.45 2.75
C ASN A 60 1.30 0.53 3.69
N ILE A 61 1.03 -0.78 3.68
CA ILE A 61 1.82 -1.74 4.46
C ILE A 61 3.27 -1.80 3.93
N LEU A 62 3.47 -1.80 2.62
CA LEU A 62 4.81 -1.74 2.03
C LEU A 62 5.53 -0.43 2.38
N ASN A 63 4.83 0.70 2.36
CA ASN A 63 5.36 1.99 2.83
C ASN A 63 5.76 1.93 4.30
N SER A 64 4.96 1.28 5.15
CA SER A 64 5.29 1.12 6.57
C SER A 64 6.62 0.37 6.75
N VAL A 65 6.81 -0.73 6.02
CA VAL A 65 8.05 -1.52 6.03
C VAL A 65 9.22 -0.69 5.52
N GLU A 66 9.04 0.06 4.43
CA GLU A 66 10.07 0.95 3.90
C GLU A 66 10.48 2.01 4.92
N GLN A 67 9.52 2.71 5.53
CA GLN A 67 9.80 3.73 6.54
C GLN A 67 10.44 3.14 7.79
N PHE A 68 10.10 1.91 8.16
CA PHE A 68 10.76 1.18 9.24
C PHE A 68 12.25 0.95 8.93
N ILE A 69 12.56 0.47 7.72
CA ILE A 69 13.93 0.27 7.25
C ILE A 69 14.71 1.60 7.22
N LEU A 70 14.06 2.68 6.80
CA LEU A 70 14.60 4.05 6.80
C LEU A 70 14.70 4.66 8.20
N LYS A 71 14.39 3.91 9.27
CA LYS A 71 14.42 4.33 10.68
C LYS A 71 13.47 5.49 11.00
N LYS A 72 12.47 5.76 10.15
CA LYS A 72 11.43 6.78 10.35
C LYS A 72 10.21 6.17 11.05
N LYS A 73 10.37 5.84 12.34
CA LYS A 73 9.40 5.07 13.12
C LYS A 73 7.98 5.67 13.14
N GLY A 74 7.85 7.00 13.27
CA GLY A 74 6.54 7.66 13.30
C GLY A 74 5.76 7.46 12.01
N LEU A 75 6.41 7.66 10.85
CA LEU A 75 5.80 7.42 9.54
C LEU A 75 5.52 5.94 9.29
N SER A 76 6.38 5.05 9.77
CA SER A 76 6.13 3.61 9.67
C SER A 76 4.84 3.20 10.38
N ILE A 77 4.63 3.68 11.60
CA ILE A 77 3.42 3.39 12.39
C ILE A 77 2.18 3.99 11.72
N SER A 78 2.25 5.24 11.24
CA SER A 78 1.09 5.86 10.58
C SER A 78 0.68 5.11 9.32
N PHE A 79 1.63 4.72 8.46
CA PHE A 79 1.35 3.91 7.27
C PHE A 79 0.79 2.53 7.61
N PHE A 80 1.25 1.91 8.71
CA PHE A 80 0.72 0.63 9.16
C PHE A 80 -0.75 0.73 9.59
N ILE A 81 -1.07 1.74 10.41
CA ILE A 81 -2.44 2.01 10.88
C ILE A 81 -3.36 2.32 9.68
N LEU A 82 -2.90 3.13 8.73
CA LEU A 82 -3.63 3.39 7.49
C LEU A 82 -3.88 2.09 6.71
N GLY A 83 -2.87 1.23 6.58
CA GLY A 83 -3.02 -0.09 5.94
C GLY A 83 -4.16 -0.91 6.56
N ILE A 84 -4.17 -1.04 7.89
CA ILE A 84 -5.22 -1.77 8.62
C ILE A 84 -6.61 -1.14 8.39
N LEU A 85 -6.70 0.19 8.45
CA LEU A 85 -7.96 0.90 8.22
C LEU A 85 -8.53 0.61 6.82
N PHE A 86 -7.69 0.60 5.78
CA PHE A 86 -8.13 0.30 4.42
C PHE A 86 -8.49 -1.18 4.21
N VAL A 87 -7.87 -2.12 4.95
CA VAL A 87 -8.34 -3.52 4.98
C VAL A 87 -9.76 -3.58 5.54
N TYR A 88 -10.02 -2.90 6.66
CA TYR A 88 -11.35 -2.86 7.26
C TYR A 88 -12.40 -2.26 6.30
N LEU A 89 -12.07 -1.15 5.62
CA LEU A 89 -12.94 -0.56 4.60
C LEU A 89 -13.21 -1.52 3.45
N SER A 90 -12.20 -2.24 2.97
CA SER A 90 -12.33 -3.22 1.89
C SER A 90 -13.32 -4.32 2.25
N ILE A 91 -13.23 -4.87 3.46
CA ILE A 91 -14.20 -5.85 3.98
C ILE A 91 -15.61 -5.27 3.99
N LYS A 92 -15.79 -4.04 4.48
CA LYS A 92 -17.09 -3.36 4.50
C LYS A 92 -17.66 -3.16 3.09
N SER A 93 -16.83 -2.78 2.13
CA SER A 93 -17.21 -2.64 0.73
C SER A 93 -17.69 -3.96 0.14
N TYR A 94 -16.99 -5.07 0.38
CA TYR A 94 -17.43 -6.39 -0.08
C TYR A 94 -18.73 -6.86 0.57
N ASN A 95 -18.94 -6.56 1.85
CA ASN A 95 -20.21 -6.87 2.51
C ASN A 95 -21.38 -6.10 1.89
N LEU A 96 -21.18 -4.82 1.55
CA LEU A 96 -22.20 -4.02 0.83
C LEU A 96 -22.44 -4.54 -0.58
N TYR A 97 -21.40 -5.02 -1.27
CA TYR A 97 -21.55 -5.68 -2.57
C TYR A 97 -22.42 -6.94 -2.47
N LEU A 98 -22.23 -7.76 -1.43
CA LEU A 98 -23.04 -8.96 -1.22
C LEU A 98 -24.52 -8.64 -0.91
N LEU A 99 -24.78 -7.55 -0.17
CA LEU A 99 -26.14 -7.12 0.17
C LEU A 99 -26.87 -6.44 -0.99
N SER A 100 -26.15 -5.98 -2.02
CA SER A 100 -26.74 -5.30 -3.19
C SER A 100 -27.00 -6.23 -4.38
N LYS A 101 -26.73 -7.54 -4.22
CA LYS A 101 -27.12 -8.60 -5.13
C LYS A 101 -28.41 -9.27 -4.67
#